data_AF-A0A2U8H0T7-F1
#
_entry.id   AF-A0A2U8H0T7-F1
#
_cell.length_a   1.000
_cell.length_b   1.000
_cell.length_c   1.000
_cell.angle_alpha   90.00
_cell.angle_beta   90.00
_cell.angle_gamma   90.00
#
_symmetry.space_group_name_H-M   'P 1'
#
loop_
_entity.id
_entity.type
_entity.pdbx_description
1 polymer ?
#
loop_
_entity_poly.entity_id
_entity_poly.type
_entity_poly.pdbx_seq_one_letter_code
_entity_poly.pdbx_strand_id
1 'polypeptide(L)'
;MTTYLNSAWYDSMVGLVRVRPGDDALDASVMGHTLQLKPRPEGQFGLRYKLFGMIPVQVSAFDGIRISMAKVANHDVLVGHFGDDTMLVGERLRPAPVPQRLLDYVGEYRIVGQKLGIMPDRLALRLEDGLLVGECSFSELPGFVLRIGLNPISDTELLVSGLGTGKGETILATSKGKDKVLLFSGLELHKVTN
;
A
#
# COMPACT_ATOMS: atom_id res chain seq x y z
N MET A 1 -5.65 28.74 -6.07
CA MET A 1 -6.24 27.90 -7.14
C MET A 1 -5.82 26.47 -6.88
N THR A 2 -6.68 25.69 -6.21
CA THR A 2 -6.37 24.32 -5.80
C THR A 2 -6.83 23.40 -6.92
N THR A 3 -5.88 22.97 -7.75
CA THR A 3 -6.12 21.99 -8.81
C THR A 3 -6.65 20.70 -8.17
N TYR A 4 -7.79 20.20 -8.65
CA TYR A 4 -8.44 18.97 -8.22
C TYR A 4 -7.41 17.84 -8.03
N LEU A 5 -7.12 17.49 -6.78
CA LEU A 5 -6.26 16.36 -6.44
C LEU A 5 -7.04 15.08 -6.71
N ASN A 6 -6.78 14.43 -7.85
CA ASN A 6 -7.18 13.04 -8.03
C ASN A 6 -6.59 12.19 -6.89
N SER A 7 -7.29 11.12 -6.51
CA SER A 7 -6.78 10.19 -5.50
C SER A 7 -5.39 9.68 -5.89
N ALA A 8 -4.52 9.50 -4.90
CA ALA A 8 -3.15 9.05 -5.12
C ALA A 8 -2.79 7.90 -4.16
N TRP A 9 -1.92 7.03 -4.65
CA TRP A 9 -1.37 5.91 -3.89
C TRP A 9 0.01 6.26 -3.37
N TYR A 10 0.30 5.83 -2.16
CA TYR A 10 1.58 6.00 -1.52
C TYR A 10 1.98 4.68 -0.87
N ASP A 11 3.24 4.31 -1.02
CA ASP A 11 3.83 3.33 -0.12
C ASP A 11 4.33 4.06 1.13
N SER A 12 4.29 3.39 2.28
CA SER A 12 4.76 3.95 3.53
C SER A 12 5.33 2.86 4.44
N MET A 13 6.00 3.28 5.52
CA MET A 13 6.53 2.38 6.55
C MET A 13 5.48 1.47 7.18
N VAL A 14 4.20 1.84 7.11
CA VAL A 14 3.06 1.07 7.65
C VAL A 14 2.24 0.37 6.55
N GLY A 15 2.71 0.40 5.30
CA GLY A 15 2.06 -0.23 4.16
C GLY A 15 1.40 0.75 3.19
N LEU A 16 0.58 0.22 2.28
CA LEU A 16 -0.06 0.99 1.21
C LEU A 16 -1.11 1.97 1.76
N VAL A 17 -0.94 3.24 1.42
CA VAL A 17 -1.84 4.34 1.77
C VAL A 17 -2.54 4.85 0.53
N ARG A 18 -3.85 5.03 0.62
CA ARG A 18 -4.63 5.76 -0.39
C ARG A 18 -5.02 7.13 0.13
N VAL A 19 -4.58 8.18 -0.54
CA VAL A 19 -4.95 9.55 -0.21
C VAL A 19 -6.01 10.04 -1.18
N ARG A 20 -7.10 10.61 -0.66
CA ARG A 20 -8.18 11.22 -1.43
C ARG A 20 -8.42 12.65 -0.97
N PRO A 21 -8.88 13.54 -1.86
CA PRO A 21 -9.34 14.85 -1.44
C PRO A 21 -10.58 14.70 -0.53
N GLY A 22 -10.60 15.45 0.57
CA GLY A 22 -11.82 15.81 1.30
C GLY A 22 -12.12 17.29 1.11
N ASP A 23 -13.09 17.81 1.86
CA ASP A 23 -13.56 19.20 1.70
C ASP A 23 -12.48 20.24 2.07
N ASP A 24 -11.91 20.14 3.28
CA ASP A 24 -10.92 21.08 3.84
C ASP A 24 -9.57 20.40 4.17
N ALA A 25 -9.46 19.11 3.90
CA ALA A 25 -8.34 18.26 4.27
C ALA A 25 -8.20 17.09 3.27
N LEU A 26 -7.16 16.27 3.45
CA LEU A 26 -7.05 15.00 2.72
C LEU A 26 -7.40 13.84 3.64
N ASP A 27 -7.92 12.77 3.05
CA ASP A 27 -8.20 11.51 3.75
C ASP A 27 -7.22 10.44 3.29
N ALA A 28 -6.45 9.91 4.23
CA ALA A 28 -5.51 8.82 4.04
C ALA A 28 -6.07 7.52 4.62
N SER A 29 -6.42 6.57 3.75
CA SER A 29 -6.82 5.21 4.14
C SER A 29 -5.59 4.31 4.22
N VAL A 30 -5.35 3.70 5.38
CA VAL A 30 -4.20 2.82 5.64
C VAL A 30 -4.58 1.75 6.65
N MET A 31 -4.26 0.48 6.38
CA MET A 31 -4.49 -0.65 7.29
C MET A 31 -5.92 -0.72 7.89
N GLY A 32 -6.95 -0.45 7.09
CA GLY A 32 -8.35 -0.44 7.56
C GLY A 32 -8.76 0.80 8.36
N HIS A 33 -7.83 1.72 8.62
CA HIS A 33 -8.09 2.99 9.28
C HIS A 33 -8.15 4.14 8.27
N THR A 34 -8.80 5.24 8.66
CA THR A 34 -8.78 6.49 7.91
C THR A 34 -8.21 7.59 8.80
N LEU A 35 -7.20 8.29 8.30
CA LEU A 35 -6.60 9.46 8.92
C LEU A 35 -6.95 10.70 8.10
N GLN A 36 -7.30 11.78 8.78
CA GLN A 36 -7.38 13.11 8.17
C GLN A 36 -5.99 13.74 8.19
N LEU A 37 -5.48 14.14 7.03
CA LEU A 37 -4.29 14.95 6.86
C LEU A 37 -4.72 16.42 6.83
N LYS A 38 -4.64 17.10 7.98
CA LYS A 38 -5.04 18.50 8.10
C LYS A 38 -3.91 19.43 7.66
N PRO A 39 -4.11 20.30 6.65
CA PRO A 39 -3.08 21.25 6.23
C PRO A 39 -2.56 22.12 7.38
N ARG A 40 -1.26 22.38 7.37
CA ARG A 40 -0.51 23.28 8.25
C ARG A 40 0.29 24.27 7.38
N PRO A 41 0.84 25.35 7.96
CA PRO A 41 1.78 26.21 7.26
C PRO A 41 2.94 25.42 6.63
N GLU A 42 3.59 26.02 5.63
CA GLU A 42 4.77 25.45 4.97
C GLU A 42 4.54 24.10 4.26
N GLY A 43 3.29 23.78 3.92
CA GLY A 43 2.96 22.57 3.17
C GLY A 43 3.02 21.27 3.98
N GLN A 44 3.02 21.39 5.32
CA GLN A 44 2.95 20.25 6.22
C GLN A 44 1.49 19.82 6.47
N PHE A 45 1.32 18.61 6.97
CA PHE A 45 0.04 18.03 7.35
C PHE A 45 0.12 17.44 8.76
N GLY A 46 -0.81 17.82 9.62
CA GLY A 46 -1.03 17.12 10.89
C GLY A 46 -1.95 15.92 10.70
N LEU A 47 -1.85 14.94 11.61
CA LEU A 47 -2.68 13.73 11.57
C LEU A 47 -3.82 13.80 12.59
N ARG A 48 -5.02 13.39 12.17
CA ARG A 48 -6.17 13.12 13.05
C ARG A 48 -6.77 11.78 12.68
N TYR A 49 -7.21 10.99 13.65
CA TYR A 49 -7.88 9.73 13.37
C TYR A 49 -9.35 9.99 13.00
N LYS A 50 -9.89 9.37 11.95
CA LYS A 50 -11.33 9.43 11.69
C LYS A 50 -12.05 8.22 12.30
N LEU A 51 -12.75 8.43 13.42
CA LEU A 51 -13.64 7.42 14.00
C LEU A 51 -14.71 7.04 12.98
N PHE A 52 -14.86 5.74 12.74
CA PHE A 52 -15.74 5.16 11.71
C PHE A 52 -15.53 5.75 10.31
N GLY A 53 -14.33 6.27 10.02
CA GLY A 53 -14.01 6.91 8.74
C GLY A 53 -14.59 8.32 8.54
N MET A 54 -15.33 8.87 9.51
CA MET A 54 -16.07 10.12 9.34
C MET A 54 -15.65 11.22 10.30
N ILE A 55 -15.58 10.94 11.60
CA ILE A 55 -15.43 11.97 12.64
C ILE A 55 -13.96 12.12 13.01
N PRO A 56 -13.29 13.23 12.66
CA PRO A 56 -11.88 13.40 12.96
C PRO A 56 -11.68 13.72 14.45
N VAL A 57 -10.91 12.90 15.15
CA VAL A 57 -10.51 13.08 16.55
C VAL A 57 -9.00 13.26 16.66
N GLN A 58 -8.59 14.17 17.54
CA GLN A 58 -7.18 14.29 17.89
C GLN A 58 -6.82 13.10 18.77
N VAL A 59 -5.70 12.43 18.45
CA VAL A 59 -5.16 11.34 19.25
C VAL A 59 -3.79 11.80 19.72
N SER A 60 -3.51 11.67 21.02
CA SER A 60 -2.26 12.16 21.61
C SER A 60 -1.01 11.54 20.99
N ALA A 61 -1.11 10.28 20.53
CA ALA A 61 -0.04 9.60 19.80
C ALA A 61 0.35 10.28 18.48
N PHE A 62 -0.51 11.15 17.92
CA PHE A 62 -0.22 11.92 16.72
C PHE A 62 0.23 13.34 17.01
N ASP A 63 0.26 13.75 18.28
CA ASP A 63 0.74 15.07 18.67
C ASP A 63 2.22 15.20 18.31
N GLY A 64 2.58 16.31 17.68
CA GLY A 64 3.94 16.54 17.18
C GLY A 64 4.31 15.83 15.88
N ILE A 65 3.50 14.87 15.40
CA ILE A 65 3.70 14.21 14.11
C ILE A 65 3.20 15.11 12.98
N ARG A 66 4.08 15.41 12.03
CA ARG A 66 3.74 16.17 10.82
C ARG A 66 4.29 15.45 9.60
N ILE A 67 3.54 15.46 8.50
CA ILE A 67 3.97 14.87 7.23
C ILE A 67 4.12 15.99 6.20
N SER A 68 5.16 15.93 5.39
CA SER A 68 5.33 16.81 4.24
C SER A 68 5.72 16.00 3.01
N MET A 69 5.61 16.60 1.83
CA MET A 69 6.15 16.02 0.61
C MET A 69 7.44 16.72 0.21
N ALA A 70 8.43 15.95 -0.25
CA ALA A 70 9.64 16.47 -0.86
C ALA A 70 9.93 15.73 -2.16
N LYS A 71 10.69 16.35 -3.05
CA LYS A 71 11.18 15.70 -4.27
C LYS A 71 12.65 15.37 -4.10
N VAL A 72 13.01 14.09 -4.22
CA VAL A 72 14.38 13.61 -4.15
C VAL A 72 14.67 12.86 -5.45
N ALA A 73 15.52 13.44 -6.30
CA ALA A 73 15.74 12.98 -7.67
C ALA A 73 14.40 12.82 -8.44
N ASN A 74 14.07 11.61 -8.87
CA ASN A 74 12.85 11.25 -9.57
C ASN A 74 11.74 10.74 -8.62
N HIS A 75 11.91 10.78 -7.30
CA HIS A 75 10.92 10.32 -6.32
C HIS A 75 10.18 11.50 -5.67
N ASP A 76 8.87 11.36 -5.52
CA ASP A 76 8.06 12.24 -4.68
C ASP A 76 7.87 11.53 -3.34
N VAL A 77 8.63 11.94 -2.32
CA VAL A 77 8.74 11.25 -1.05
C VAL A 77 7.90 11.90 0.05
N LEU A 78 7.43 11.07 0.99
CA LEU A 78 6.81 11.51 2.24
C LEU A 78 7.89 11.64 3.30
N VAL A 79 7.99 12.83 3.90
CA VAL A 79 8.89 13.11 5.02
C VAL A 79 8.04 13.25 6.28
N GLY A 80 8.30 12.40 7.26
CA GLY A 80 7.72 12.50 8.59
C GLY A 80 8.61 13.35 9.49
N HIS A 81 7.98 14.22 10.26
CA HIS A 81 8.60 15.10 11.25
C HIS A 81 8.08 14.68 12.62
N PHE A 82 8.97 14.27 13.51
CA PHE A 82 8.69 13.76 14.84
C PHE A 82 9.44 14.62 15.86
N GLY A 83 8.82 15.69 16.35
CA GLY A 83 9.54 16.74 17.06
C GLY A 83 10.53 17.44 16.11
N ASP A 84 11.82 17.37 16.44
CA ASP A 84 12.92 17.93 15.64
C ASP A 84 13.53 16.93 14.66
N ASP A 85 13.18 15.64 14.79
CA ASP A 85 13.68 14.58 13.90
C ASP A 85 12.88 14.53 12.60
N THR A 86 13.56 14.23 11.50
CA THR A 86 12.93 13.99 10.20
C THR A 86 13.39 12.67 9.59
N MET A 87 12.48 11.97 8.94
CA MET A 87 12.81 10.73 8.24
C MET A 87 11.91 10.50 7.02
N LEU A 88 12.42 9.71 6.07
CA LEU A 88 11.64 9.19 4.95
C LEU A 88 10.62 8.18 5.49
N VAL A 89 9.33 8.47 5.33
CA VAL A 89 8.24 7.60 5.80
C VAL A 89 7.44 6.95 4.68
N GLY A 90 7.72 7.29 3.43
CA GLY A 90 7.04 6.72 2.27
C GLY A 90 7.36 7.43 0.97
N GLU A 91 6.69 7.01 -0.10
CA GLU A 91 6.74 7.65 -1.40
C GLU A 91 5.42 7.59 -2.13
N ARG A 92 5.20 8.55 -3.03
CA ARG A 92 4.08 8.51 -3.97
C ARG A 92 4.33 7.44 -5.02
N LEU A 93 3.39 6.53 -5.14
CA LEU A 93 3.43 5.52 -6.18
C LEU A 93 2.97 6.09 -7.52
N ARG A 94 3.51 5.51 -8.58
CA ARG A 94 3.12 5.77 -9.96
C ARG A 94 2.63 4.45 -10.56
N PRO A 95 1.33 4.14 -10.46
CA PRO A 95 0.76 2.93 -11.04
C PRO A 95 1.02 2.90 -12.55
N ALA A 96 1.54 1.76 -13.05
CA ALA A 96 1.66 1.50 -14.47
C ALA A 96 0.37 0.84 -15.01
N PRO A 97 0.06 0.98 -16.31
CA PRO A 97 -1.05 0.25 -16.92
C PRO A 97 -0.92 -1.26 -16.68
N VAL A 98 -2.01 -1.91 -16.28
CA VAL A 98 -2.02 -3.35 -15.98
C VAL A 98 -2.23 -4.16 -17.26
N PRO A 99 -1.27 -5.00 -17.68
CA PRO A 99 -1.44 -5.90 -18.81
C PRO A 99 -2.64 -6.82 -18.63
N GLN A 100 -3.38 -7.07 -19.71
CA GLN A 100 -4.59 -7.90 -19.67
C GLN A 100 -4.32 -9.30 -19.12
N ARG A 101 -3.14 -9.87 -19.42
CA ARG A 101 -2.71 -11.18 -18.91
C ARG A 101 -2.62 -11.24 -17.39
N LEU A 102 -2.22 -10.15 -16.74
CA LEU A 102 -2.10 -10.09 -15.27
C LEU A 102 -3.46 -9.98 -14.59
N LEU A 103 -4.51 -9.55 -15.30
CA LEU A 103 -5.87 -9.54 -14.76
C LEU A 103 -6.39 -10.95 -14.46
N ASP A 104 -5.94 -11.97 -15.21
CA ASP A 104 -6.26 -13.37 -14.93
C ASP A 104 -5.75 -13.85 -13.56
N TYR A 105 -4.78 -13.14 -12.97
CA TYR A 105 -4.19 -13.47 -11.69
C TYR A 105 -4.88 -12.72 -10.53
N VAL A 106 -5.81 -11.80 -10.78
CA VAL A 106 -6.58 -11.17 -9.69
C VAL A 106 -7.47 -12.22 -9.02
N GLY A 107 -7.38 -12.35 -7.70
CA GLY A 107 -8.13 -13.33 -6.91
C GLY A 107 -7.48 -13.71 -5.58
N GLU A 108 -8.03 -14.73 -4.93
CA GLU A 108 -7.51 -15.31 -3.69
C GLU A 108 -6.42 -16.34 -3.97
N TYR A 109 -5.49 -16.49 -3.02
CA TYR A 109 -4.34 -17.37 -3.13
C TYR A 109 -4.13 -18.16 -1.84
N ARG A 110 -3.49 -19.33 -1.98
CA ARG A 110 -2.99 -20.15 -0.88
C ARG A 110 -1.53 -20.49 -1.10
N ILE A 111 -0.73 -20.46 -0.03
CA ILE A 111 0.64 -20.97 -0.06
C ILE A 111 0.59 -22.49 -0.15
N VAL A 112 1.38 -23.06 -1.06
CA VAL A 112 1.59 -24.52 -1.16
C VAL A 112 2.97 -24.87 -0.59
N GLY A 113 3.05 -25.98 0.13
CA GLY A 113 4.29 -26.48 0.72
C GLY A 113 4.37 -26.23 2.23
N GLN A 114 5.60 -26.25 2.76
CA GLN A 114 5.85 -26.14 4.20
C GLN A 114 5.71 -24.69 4.66
N LYS A 115 4.86 -24.45 5.65
CA LYS A 115 4.81 -23.17 6.37
C LYS A 115 6.06 -23.04 7.25
N LEU A 116 6.85 -21.99 7.03
CA LEU A 116 8.01 -21.65 7.87
C LEU A 116 7.72 -20.34 8.61
N GLY A 117 7.78 -20.37 9.94
CA GLY A 117 7.52 -19.19 10.76
C GLY A 117 6.08 -18.67 10.67
N ILE A 118 5.91 -17.37 10.91
CA ILE A 118 4.62 -16.68 10.76
C ILE A 118 4.33 -16.52 9.27
N MET A 119 3.25 -17.13 8.80
CA MET A 119 2.83 -17.12 7.41
C MET A 119 1.43 -16.52 7.31
N PRO A 120 1.12 -15.76 6.25
CA PRO A 120 -0.23 -15.25 6.06
C PRO A 120 -1.21 -16.40 5.78
N ASP A 121 -2.40 -16.33 6.37
CA ASP A 121 -3.45 -17.33 6.20
C ASP A 121 -4.45 -16.94 5.11
N ARG A 122 -4.53 -15.65 4.77
CA ARG A 122 -5.21 -15.16 3.57
C ARG A 122 -4.27 -14.33 2.74
N LEU A 123 -4.31 -14.56 1.44
CA LEU A 123 -3.54 -13.86 0.44
C LEU A 123 -4.46 -13.53 -0.73
N ALA A 124 -4.42 -12.28 -1.18
CA ALA A 124 -5.17 -11.87 -2.35
C ALA A 124 -4.36 -10.92 -3.23
N LEU A 125 -4.59 -11.02 -4.54
CA LEU A 125 -4.21 -10.00 -5.51
C LEU A 125 -5.47 -9.29 -5.96
N ARG A 126 -5.53 -7.97 -5.77
CA ARG A 126 -6.66 -7.10 -6.14
C ARG A 126 -6.25 -6.11 -7.20
N LEU A 127 -7.24 -5.59 -7.94
CA LEU A 127 -7.09 -4.40 -8.78
C LEU A 127 -7.93 -3.27 -8.17
N GLU A 128 -7.29 -2.18 -7.79
CA GLU A 128 -7.94 -1.02 -7.18
C GLU A 128 -7.47 0.27 -7.85
N ASP A 129 -8.39 0.95 -8.55
CA ASP A 129 -8.13 2.24 -9.21
C ASP A 129 -6.86 2.24 -10.07
N GLY A 130 -6.71 1.15 -10.84
CA GLY A 130 -5.58 0.96 -11.75
C GLY A 130 -4.28 0.45 -11.10
N LEU A 131 -4.26 0.23 -9.78
CA LEU A 131 -3.13 -0.37 -9.07
C LEU A 131 -3.41 -1.83 -8.72
N LEU A 132 -2.45 -2.72 -8.97
CA LEU A 132 -2.49 -4.06 -8.41
C LEU A 132 -2.06 -4.01 -6.94
N VAL A 133 -2.86 -4.60 -6.06
CA VAL A 133 -2.63 -4.59 -4.61
C VAL A 133 -2.51 -6.02 -4.11
N GLY A 134 -1.36 -6.33 -3.51
CA GLY A 134 -1.19 -7.55 -2.74
C GLY A 134 -1.72 -7.34 -1.32
N GLU A 135 -2.57 -8.23 -0.86
CA GLU A 135 -3.14 -8.21 0.49
C GLU A 135 -2.79 -9.49 1.23
N CYS A 136 -2.37 -9.35 2.49
CA CYS A 136 -2.19 -10.50 3.36
C CYS A 136 -2.63 -10.23 4.80
N SER A 137 -3.14 -11.27 5.46
CA SER A 137 -3.54 -11.23 6.86
C SER A 137 -3.01 -12.44 7.61
N PHE A 138 -2.78 -12.27 8.90
CA PHE A 138 -2.21 -13.27 9.80
C PHE A 138 -3.23 -13.60 10.89
N SER A 139 -3.49 -14.88 11.18
CA SER A 139 -4.41 -15.23 12.27
C SER A 139 -3.94 -14.74 13.63
N GLU A 140 -2.62 -14.59 13.80
CA GLU A 140 -1.98 -14.07 15.00
C GLU A 140 -2.17 -12.55 15.19
N LEU A 141 -2.58 -11.83 14.13
CA LEU A 141 -2.83 -10.38 14.15
C LEU A 141 -4.23 -10.05 13.60
N PRO A 142 -5.31 -10.34 14.36
CA PRO A 142 -6.67 -10.07 13.91
C PRO A 142 -6.90 -8.58 13.61
N GLY A 143 -7.58 -8.30 12.49
CA GLY A 143 -7.88 -6.93 12.06
C GLY A 143 -6.73 -6.21 11.34
N PHE A 144 -5.53 -6.80 11.33
CA PHE A 144 -4.40 -6.28 10.58
C PHE A 144 -4.38 -6.91 9.17
N VAL A 145 -4.49 -6.06 8.15
CA VAL A 145 -4.30 -6.46 6.74
C VAL A 145 -3.13 -5.66 6.19
N LEU A 146 -2.02 -6.34 5.91
CA LEU A 146 -0.91 -5.75 5.20
C LEU A 146 -1.28 -5.63 3.72
N ARG A 147 -1.06 -4.44 3.18
CA ARG A 147 -1.35 -4.12 1.78
C ARG A 147 -0.11 -3.53 1.15
N ILE A 148 0.25 -4.00 -0.05
CA ILE A 148 1.39 -3.53 -0.82
C ILE A 148 0.96 -3.19 -2.25
N GLY A 149 1.52 -2.12 -2.81
CA GLY A 149 1.32 -1.77 -4.21
C GLY A 149 2.25 -2.57 -5.10
N LEU A 150 1.73 -3.06 -6.23
CA LEU A 150 2.45 -3.87 -7.19
C LEU A 150 2.37 -3.20 -8.57
N ASN A 151 3.53 -2.97 -9.18
CA ASN A 151 3.62 -2.37 -10.50
C ASN A 151 4.02 -3.44 -11.54
N PRO A 152 3.25 -3.62 -12.62
CA PRO A 152 3.68 -4.45 -13.73
C PRO A 152 4.96 -3.92 -14.36
N ILE A 153 5.92 -4.81 -14.58
CA ILE A 153 7.14 -4.52 -15.37
C ILE A 153 7.20 -5.36 -16.65
N SER A 154 6.36 -6.40 -16.75
CA SER A 154 6.11 -7.19 -17.96
C SER A 154 4.71 -7.83 -17.89
N ASP A 155 4.36 -8.64 -18.88
CA ASP A 155 3.08 -9.39 -18.90
C ASP A 155 3.02 -10.52 -17.86
N THR A 156 4.13 -10.79 -17.17
CA THR A 156 4.26 -11.87 -16.19
C THR A 156 4.94 -11.43 -14.90
N GLU A 157 5.48 -10.22 -14.80
CA GLU A 157 6.24 -9.80 -13.63
C GLU A 157 5.66 -8.54 -13.00
N LEU A 158 5.55 -8.57 -11.68
CA LEU A 158 5.09 -7.47 -10.84
C LEU A 158 6.21 -7.09 -9.88
N LEU A 159 6.53 -5.81 -9.81
CA LEU A 159 7.49 -5.24 -8.86
C LEU A 159 6.77 -4.75 -7.60
N VAL A 160 7.27 -5.12 -6.43
CA VAL A 160 6.82 -4.54 -5.17
C VAL A 160 7.22 -3.06 -5.13
N SER A 161 6.22 -2.18 -5.20
CA SER A 161 6.40 -0.73 -5.30
C SER A 161 6.71 -0.12 -3.93
N GLY A 162 7.53 0.92 -3.90
CA GLY A 162 7.93 1.59 -2.67
C GLY A 162 9.44 1.78 -2.55
N LEU A 163 9.85 2.34 -1.41
CA LEU A 163 11.25 2.43 -0.97
C LEU A 163 11.44 1.68 0.34
N GLY A 164 12.62 1.09 0.53
CA GLY A 164 13.00 0.40 1.77
C GLY A 164 12.84 -1.12 1.71
N THR A 165 12.70 -1.74 2.87
CA THR A 165 12.78 -3.20 3.02
C THR A 165 11.63 -3.91 2.31
N GLY A 166 11.96 -4.97 1.56
CA GLY A 166 11.01 -5.78 0.80
C GLY A 166 10.44 -5.10 -0.45
N LYS A 167 10.91 -3.88 -0.78
CA LYS A 167 10.57 -3.17 -2.01
C LYS A 167 11.58 -3.49 -3.10
N GLY A 168 11.14 -3.41 -4.35
CA GLY A 168 11.96 -3.81 -5.49
C GLY A 168 12.04 -5.32 -5.74
N GLU A 169 11.40 -6.14 -4.89
CA GLU A 169 11.24 -7.58 -5.13
C GLU A 169 10.29 -7.83 -6.31
N THR A 170 10.51 -8.94 -7.03
CA THR A 170 9.68 -9.33 -8.17
C THR A 170 8.78 -10.51 -7.81
N ILE A 171 7.50 -10.40 -8.14
CA ILE A 171 6.54 -11.49 -8.15
C ILE A 171 6.38 -11.97 -9.58
N LEU A 172 6.58 -13.27 -9.82
CA LEU A 172 6.41 -13.88 -11.13
C LEU A 172 5.04 -14.57 -11.24
N ALA A 173 4.24 -14.14 -12.20
CA ALA A 173 2.98 -14.74 -12.59
C ALA A 173 3.19 -15.83 -13.65
N THR A 174 2.93 -17.08 -13.28
CA THR A 174 3.12 -18.26 -14.11
C THR A 174 1.92 -19.21 -14.03
N SER A 175 1.94 -20.28 -14.82
CA SER A 175 0.90 -21.30 -14.81
C SER A 175 1.47 -22.70 -14.64
N LYS A 176 0.82 -23.54 -13.83
CA LYS A 176 1.07 -24.99 -13.76
C LYS A 176 -0.18 -25.71 -14.26
N GLY A 177 -0.17 -26.10 -15.53
CA GLY A 177 -1.35 -26.64 -16.19
C GLY A 177 -2.46 -25.58 -16.28
N LYS A 178 -3.60 -25.84 -15.64
CA LYS A 178 -4.71 -24.88 -15.56
C LYS A 178 -4.60 -23.90 -14.38
N ASP A 179 -3.70 -24.18 -13.43
CA ASP A 179 -3.58 -23.38 -12.21
C ASP A 179 -2.75 -22.14 -12.46
N LYS A 180 -3.26 -20.98 -12.03
CA LYS A 180 -2.53 -19.72 -12.00
C LYS A 180 -1.71 -19.66 -10.71
N VAL A 181 -0.41 -19.40 -10.84
CA VAL A 181 0.55 -19.44 -9.73
C VAL A 181 1.31 -18.12 -9.69
N LEU A 182 1.49 -17.54 -8.50
CA LEU A 182 2.44 -16.46 -8.26
C LEU A 182 3.63 -17.01 -7.49
N LEU A 183 4.85 -16.69 -7.95
CA LEU A 183 6.09 -17.01 -7.25
C LEU A 183 6.63 -15.76 -6.58
N PHE A 184 6.96 -15.86 -5.30
CA PHE A 184 7.49 -14.73 -4.53
C PHE A 184 8.42 -15.23 -3.42
N SER A 185 9.67 -14.77 -3.40
CA SER A 185 10.67 -15.13 -2.36
C SER A 185 10.76 -16.63 -2.06
N GLY A 186 10.70 -17.48 -3.10
CA GLY A 186 10.73 -18.95 -2.98
C GLY A 186 9.40 -19.61 -2.59
N LEU A 187 8.34 -18.83 -2.34
CA LEU A 187 6.99 -19.33 -2.10
C LEU A 187 6.23 -19.52 -3.41
N GLU A 188 5.42 -20.58 -3.46
CA GLU A 188 4.42 -20.79 -4.51
C GLU A 188 3.02 -20.48 -3.99
N LEU A 189 2.38 -19.48 -4.59
CA LEU A 189 1.03 -19.07 -4.27
C LEU A 189 0.10 -19.57 -5.38
N HIS A 190 -0.75 -20.54 -5.05
CA HIS A 190 -1.74 -21.07 -6.00
C HIS A 190 -3.04 -20.31 -5.88
N LYS A 191 -3.58 -19.84 -7.02
CA LYS A 191 -4.88 -19.18 -7.05
C LYS A 191 -5.97 -20.16 -6.60
N VAL A 192 -6.85 -19.73 -5.72
CA VAL A 192 -8.01 -20.51 -5.30
C VAL A 192 -9.06 -20.43 -6.41
N THR A 193 -9.36 -21.56 -7.03
CA THR A 193 -10.49 -21.72 -7.95
C THR A 193 -11.70 -22.20 -7.16
N ASN A 194 -12.80 -21.45 -7.23
CA ASN A 194 -14.12 -21.94 -6.83
C ASN A 194 -14.66 -22.93 -7.87
#